data_AF-A0AAU5RD12-F1
#
_entry.id   AF-A0AAU5RD12-F1
#
_cell.length_a   1.000
_cell.length_b   1.000
_cell.length_c   1.000
_cell.angle_alpha   90.00
_cell.angle_beta   90.00
_cell.angle_gamma   90.00
#
_symmetry.space_group_name_H-M   'P 1'
#
loop_
_entity.id
_entity.type
_entity.pdbx_description
1 polymer ?
#
loop_
_entity_poly.entity_id
_entity_poly.type
_entity_poly.pdbx_seq_one_letter_code
_entity_poly.pdbx_strand_id
1 'polypeptide(L)'
;MSNAGTPSTDEITSVVLDFLAEHEGVSPDELRSELEQGGRELPVDSLLVVEILTRIEERFQVAIPADREAAQATGSVGAFAAAVLDAIKERQQP
;
A
#
# COMPACT_ATOMS: atom_id res chain seq x y z
N MET A 1 -14.77 -13.40 6.58
CA MET A 1 -15.53 -12.85 5.43
C MET A 1 -14.52 -12.49 4.37
N SER A 2 -14.33 -13.36 3.38
CA SER A 2 -13.37 -13.15 2.30
C SER A 2 -14.09 -12.39 1.19
N ASN A 3 -13.90 -11.08 1.11
CA ASN A 3 -14.28 -10.35 -0.10
C ASN A 3 -13.18 -10.65 -1.12
N ALA A 4 -13.40 -11.68 -1.94
CA ALA A 4 -12.60 -11.97 -3.11
C ALA A 4 -12.95 -10.94 -4.21
N GLY A 5 -12.53 -9.70 -4.00
CA GLY A 5 -12.72 -8.57 -4.91
C GLY A 5 -11.48 -7.69 -4.93
N THR A 6 -11.32 -6.91 -5.99
CA THR A 6 -10.24 -5.90 -6.11
C THR A 6 -10.26 -4.99 -4.86
N PRO A 7 -9.15 -4.85 -4.13
CA PRO A 7 -9.11 -3.99 -2.95
C PRO A 7 -9.35 -2.52 -3.31
N SER A 8 -9.81 -1.74 -2.35
CA SER A 8 -9.86 -0.28 -2.45
C SER A 8 -8.54 0.37 -2.07
N THR A 9 -8.34 1.63 -2.49
CA THR A 9 -7.14 2.41 -2.12
C THR A 9 -7.01 2.58 -0.60
N ASP A 10 -8.12 2.73 0.14
CA ASP A 10 -8.08 2.86 1.61
C ASP A 10 -7.72 1.53 2.30
N GLU A 11 -8.17 0.40 1.76
CA GLU A 11 -7.75 -0.92 2.23
C GLU A 11 -6.25 -1.15 2.00
N ILE A 12 -5.73 -0.78 0.82
CA ILE A 12 -4.28 -0.84 0.55
C ILE A 12 -3.53 0.12 1.48
N THR A 13 -4.00 1.36 1.63
CA THR A 13 -3.41 2.37 2.53
C THR A 13 -3.32 1.84 3.96
N SER A 14 -4.37 1.17 4.45
CA SER A 14 -4.38 0.57 5.78
C SER A 14 -3.27 -0.47 5.94
N VAL A 15 -3.07 -1.35 4.95
CA VAL A 15 -1.97 -2.34 4.99
C VAL A 15 -0.60 -1.67 5.03
N VAL A 16 -0.41 -0.60 4.27
CA VAL A 16 0.85 0.16 4.27
C VAL A 16 1.08 0.81 5.64
N LEU A 17 0.08 1.47 6.21
CA LEU A 17 0.18 2.12 7.52
C LEU A 17 0.42 1.11 8.64
N ASP A 18 -0.27 -0.03 8.63
CA ASP A 18 -0.04 -1.12 9.58
C ASP A 18 1.42 -1.59 9.54
N PHE A 19 1.95 -1.78 8.34
CA PHE A 19 3.35 -2.20 8.16
C PHE A 19 4.37 -1.13 8.61
N LEU A 20 4.15 0.14 8.24
CA LEU A 20 5.05 1.22 8.65
C LEU A 20 5.02 1.41 10.17
N ALA A 21 3.85 1.31 10.79
CA ALA A 21 3.70 1.38 12.24
C ALA A 21 4.45 0.24 12.95
N GLU A 22 4.32 -1.00 12.46
CA GLU A 22 5.10 -2.15 12.94
C GLU A 22 6.61 -1.92 12.80
N HIS A 23 7.04 -1.37 11.66
CA HIS A 23 8.45 -1.12 11.36
C HIS A 23 9.07 -0.03 12.25
N GLU A 24 8.33 1.05 12.50
CA GLU A 24 8.77 2.21 13.27
C GLU A 24 8.53 2.06 14.78
N GLY A 25 7.73 1.07 15.19
CA GLY A 25 7.36 0.84 16.59
C GLY A 25 6.37 1.88 17.13
N VAL A 26 5.53 2.44 16.26
CA VAL A 26 4.47 3.41 16.59
C VAL A 26 3.09 2.80 16.38
N SER A 27 2.02 3.53 16.70
CA SER A 27 0.66 3.03 16.46
C SER A 27 0.17 3.33 15.03
N PRO A 28 -0.58 2.43 14.38
CA PRO A 28 -1.20 2.72 13.09
C PRO A 28 -2.14 3.93 13.12
N ASP A 29 -2.83 4.14 14.24
CA ASP A 29 -3.73 5.28 14.45
C ASP A 29 -2.98 6.62 14.47
N GLU A 30 -1.74 6.63 14.98
CA GLU A 30 -0.87 7.80 14.97
C GLU A 30 -0.42 8.14 13.56
N LEU A 31 0.03 7.15 12.78
CA LEU A 31 0.38 7.37 11.36
C LEU A 31 -0.84 7.76 10.51
N ARG A 32 -2.02 7.17 10.77
CA ARG A 32 -3.27 7.57 10.10
C ARG A 32 -3.64 9.00 10.43
N SER A 33 -3.53 9.38 11.70
CA SER A 33 -3.74 10.77 12.13
C SER A 33 -2.75 11.72 11.46
N GLU A 34 -1.48 11.34 11.32
CA GLU A 34 -0.47 12.14 10.62
C GLU A 34 -0.80 12.31 9.13
N LEU A 35 -1.22 11.23 8.46
CA LEU A 35 -1.65 11.26 7.06
C LEU A 35 -2.85 12.20 6.86
N GLU A 36 -3.83 12.14 7.76
CA GLU A 36 -5.06 12.96 7.70
C GLU A 36 -4.82 14.43 8.08
N GLN A 37 -3.98 14.70 9.09
CA GLN A 37 -3.73 16.04 9.61
C GLN A 37 -2.68 16.81 8.79
N GLY A 38 -1.67 16.11 8.28
CA GLY A 38 -0.52 16.74 7.64
C GLY A 38 -0.75 17.12 6.18
N GLY A 39 -1.68 16.45 5.49
CA GLY A 39 -1.70 16.43 4.01
C GLY A 39 -0.34 16.06 3.42
N ARG A 40 0.55 15.49 4.25
CA ARG A 40 1.96 15.26 3.99
C ARG A 40 2.13 13.85 3.51
N GLU A 41 2.94 13.76 2.48
CA GLU A 41 3.44 12.53 1.93
C GLU A 41 4.17 11.76 3.05
N LEU A 42 3.53 10.71 3.61
CA LEU A 42 4.25 9.69 4.38
C LEU A 42 5.07 8.92 3.35
N PRO A 43 6.39 9.14 3.23
CA PRO A 43 7.15 8.52 2.16
C PRO A 43 7.24 7.02 2.41
N VAL A 44 7.15 6.23 1.34
CA VAL A 44 7.39 4.80 1.42
C VAL A 44 8.84 4.57 1.04
N ASP A 45 9.66 4.07 1.95
CA ASP A 45 11.05 3.72 1.61
C ASP A 45 11.06 2.61 0.55
N SER A 46 11.82 2.82 -0.52
CA SER A 46 12.08 1.83 -1.57
C SER A 46 12.53 0.46 -1.05
N LEU A 47 13.22 0.40 0.09
CA LEU A 47 13.64 -0.84 0.74
C LEU A 47 12.46 -1.64 1.32
N LEU A 48 11.37 -0.95 1.65
CA LEU A 48 10.18 -1.51 2.26
C LEU A 48 9.13 -1.95 1.22
N VAL A 49 9.23 -1.43 -0.01
CA VAL A 49 8.24 -1.67 -1.08
C VAL A 49 7.97 -3.15 -1.31
N VAL A 50 9.01 -3.98 -1.44
CA VAL A 50 8.84 -5.43 -1.74
C VAL A 50 8.05 -6.13 -0.63
N GLU A 51 8.34 -5.78 0.61
CA GLU A 51 7.72 -6.36 1.81
C GLU A 51 6.25 -5.92 1.96
N ILE A 52 5.97 -4.65 1.64
CA ILE A 52 4.62 -4.10 1.57
C ILE A 52 3.81 -4.78 0.46
N LEU A 53 4.37 -4.92 -0.74
CA LEU A 53 3.71 -5.59 -1.87
C LEU A 53 3.35 -7.04 -1.51
N THR A 54 4.29 -7.78 -0.91
CA THR A 54 4.07 -9.16 -0.46
C THR A 54 2.88 -9.25 0.51
N ARG A 55 2.80 -8.35 1.50
CA ARG A 55 1.65 -8.31 2.43
C ARG A 55 0.32 -8.03 1.73
N ILE A 56 0.32 -7.14 0.73
CA ILE A 56 -0.91 -6.82 -0.03
C ILE A 56 -1.35 -8.03 -0.87
N GLU A 57 -0.43 -8.70 -1.56
CA GLU A 57 -0.69 -9.92 -2.31
C GLU A 57 -1.27 -11.03 -1.42
N GLU A 58 -0.65 -11.27 -0.26
CA GLU A 58 -1.11 -12.26 0.71
C GLU A 58 -2.48 -11.91 1.29
N ARG A 59 -2.72 -10.64 1.64
CA ARG A 59 -3.98 -10.23 2.27
C ARG A 59 -5.17 -10.28 1.31
N PHE A 60 -4.99 -9.81 0.08
CA PHE A 60 -6.07 -9.70 -0.89
C PHE A 60 -6.10 -10.85 -1.90
N GLN A 61 -5.14 -11.78 -1.83
CA GLN A 61 -5.02 -12.91 -2.75
C GLN A 61 -4.92 -12.44 -4.22
N VAL A 62 -4.13 -11.39 -4.44
CA VAL A 62 -3.87 -10.77 -5.76
C VAL A 62 -2.41 -10.98 -6.15
N ALA A 63 -2.09 -10.79 -7.44
CA ALA A 63 -0.72 -10.76 -7.92
C ALA A 63 -0.40 -9.36 -8.42
N ILE A 64 0.66 -8.75 -7.89
CA ILE A 64 1.12 -7.42 -8.25
C ILE A 64 2.43 -7.59 -9.05
N PRO A 65 2.54 -7.02 -10.26
CA PRO A 65 3.81 -7.01 -10.95
C PRO A 65 4.88 -6.35 -10.07
N ALA A 66 5.97 -7.06 -9.80
CA ALA A 66 7.15 -6.48 -9.17
C ALA A 66 7.95 -5.56 -10.11
N ASP A 67 7.33 -5.09 -11.20
CA ASP A 67 8.01 -4.16 -12.11
C ASP A 67 8.16 -2.78 -11.46
N ARG A 68 9.07 -2.02 -12.04
CA ARG A 68 9.55 -0.77 -11.44
C ARG A 68 8.48 0.31 -11.35
N GLU A 69 7.35 0.23 -12.05
CA GLU A 69 6.36 1.33 -12.08
C GLU A 69 5.57 1.43 -10.77
N ALA A 70 5.09 0.32 -10.21
CA ALA A 70 4.47 0.31 -8.88
C ALA A 70 5.48 0.69 -7.78
N ALA A 71 6.74 0.24 -7.93
CA ALA A 71 7.83 0.54 -7.00
C ALA A 71 8.39 1.97 -7.10
N GLN A 72 8.02 2.76 -8.13
CA GLN A 72 8.47 4.15 -8.31
C GLN A 72 7.54 5.17 -7.63
N ALA A 73 6.33 4.76 -7.22
CA ALA A 73 5.38 5.61 -6.51
C ALA A 73 5.69 5.74 -5.00
N THR A 74 6.97 5.89 -4.65
CA THR A 74 7.46 5.93 -3.25
C THR A 74 7.34 7.31 -2.59
N GLY A 75 6.86 8.32 -3.33
CA GLY A 75 6.74 9.68 -2.83
C GLY A 75 5.81 9.79 -1.63
N SER A 76 4.70 9.05 -1.61
CA SER A 76 3.74 9.02 -0.50
C SER A 76 2.99 7.69 -0.40
N VAL A 77 2.50 7.34 0.79
CA VAL A 77 1.59 6.20 1.02
C VAL A 77 0.38 6.25 0.08
N GLY A 78 -0.22 7.42 -0.12
CA GLY A 78 -1.38 7.58 -1.00
C GLY A 78 -1.06 7.34 -2.48
N ALA A 79 0.04 7.89 -2.98
CA ALA A 79 0.50 7.65 -4.35
C ALA A 79 0.88 6.18 -4.56
N PHE A 80 1.55 5.58 -3.57
CA PHE A 80 1.89 4.17 -3.58
C PHE A 80 0.63 3.29 -3.63
N ALA A 81 -0.36 3.55 -2.78
CA ALA A 81 -1.60 2.78 -2.72
C ALA A 81 -2.41 2.90 -4.02
N ALA A 82 -2.44 4.07 -4.65
CA ALA A 82 -3.06 4.27 -5.95
C ALA A 82 -2.34 3.48 -7.06
N ALA A 83 -1.01 3.57 -7.12
CA ALA A 83 -0.21 2.85 -8.12
C ALA A 83 -0.37 1.32 -7.99
N VAL A 84 -0.40 0.79 -6.76
CA VAL A 84 -0.66 -0.62 -6.51
C VAL A 84 -2.05 -1.03 -6.98
N LEU A 85 -3.08 -0.22 -6.68
CA LEU A 85 -4.44 -0.51 -7.14
C LEU A 85 -4.53 -0.56 -8.66
N ASP A 86 -3.90 0.38 -9.35
CA ASP A 86 -3.90 0.41 -10.81
C ASP A 86 -3.19 -0.81 -11.39
N ALA A 87 -2.03 -1.20 -10.84
CA ALA A 87 -1.33 -2.41 -11.22
C ALA A 87 -2.17 -3.70 -11.02
N ILE A 88 -2.95 -3.79 -9.93
CA ILE A 88 -3.88 -4.91 -9.70
C ILE A 88 -4.98 -4.92 -10.76
N LYS A 89 -5.57 -3.76 -11.08
CA LYS A 89 -6.64 -3.65 -12.08
C LYS A 89 -6.17 -4.01 -13.48
N GLU A 90 -4.98 -3.56 -13.88
CA GLU A 90 -4.40 -3.87 -15.20
C GLU A 90 -4.23 -5.39 -15.40
N ARG A 91 -3.82 -6.13 -14.36
CA ARG A 91 -3.71 -7.59 -14.41
C ARG A 91 -5.05 -8.32 -14.50
N GLN A 92 -6.14 -7.70 -14.06
CA GLN A 92 -7.47 -8.29 -14.10
C GLN A 92 -8.21 -8.02 -15.42
N GLN A 93 -7.68 -7.13 -16.27
CA GLN A 93 -8.22 -6.91 -17.61
C GLN A 93 -7.75 -8.04 -18.56
N PRO A 94 -8.67 -8.66 -19.32
CA PRO A 94 -8.39 -9.80 -20.19
C PRO A 94 -7.57 -9.46 -21.45
#